data_AF-A0A2M7U1J6-F1
#
_entry.id   AF-A0A2M7U1J6-F1
#
_cell.length_a   1.000
_cell.length_b   1.000
_cell.length_c   1.000
_cell.angle_alpha   90.00
_cell.angle_beta   90.00
_cell.angle_gamma   90.00
#
_symmetry.space_group_name_H-M   'P 1'
#
loop_
_entity.id
_entity.type
_entity.pdbx_description
1 polymer ?
#
loop_
_entity_poly.entity_id
_entity_poly.type
_entity_poly.pdbx_seq_one_letter_code
_entity_poly.pdbx_strand_id
1 'polypeptide(L)'
;SVRSAKIDVTISESELKGVAEAVTATIEKAYWDLYLTAEMMRIQAASLALAEQQFRETEERVKVGNLPDLELAAVAAESAARKSQLIDASSQHEQARLKIIYLIYPDEIGVWSRYP
;
A
#
# COMPACT_ATOMS: atom_id res chain seq x y z
N SER A 1 7.87 42.05 -31.40
CA SER A 1 7.20 43.30 -30.95
C SER A 1 6.65 43.09 -29.53
N VAL A 2 6.40 44.16 -28.76
CA VAL A 2 5.95 44.08 -27.34
C VAL A 2 4.71 43.19 -27.16
N ARG A 3 3.84 43.13 -28.17
CA ARG A 3 2.66 42.26 -28.20
C ARG A 3 3.00 40.77 -28.13
N SER A 4 4.01 40.31 -28.87
CA SER A 4 4.46 38.91 -28.84
C SER A 4 5.02 38.56 -27.46
N ALA A 5 5.89 39.42 -26.90
CA ALA A 5 6.44 39.21 -25.56
C ALA A 5 5.34 39.11 -24.47
N LYS A 6 4.25 39.86 -24.60
CA LYS A 6 3.11 39.76 -23.67
C LYS A 6 2.34 38.44 -23.82
N ILE A 7 2.20 37.92 -25.04
CA ILE A 7 1.59 36.61 -25.30
C ILE A 7 2.47 35.50 -24.73
N ASP A 8 3.78 35.57 -24.96
CA ASP A 8 4.74 34.59 -24.46
C ASP A 8 4.69 34.49 -22.93
N VAL A 9 4.59 35.63 -22.22
CA VAL A 9 4.41 35.65 -20.75
C VAL A 9 3.11 34.96 -20.32
N THR A 10 1.97 35.25 -20.96
CA THR A 10 0.70 34.60 -20.61
C THR A 10 0.72 33.10 -20.87
N ILE A 11 1.44 32.65 -21.92
CA ILE A 11 1.66 31.24 -22.18
C ILE A 11 2.47 30.62 -21.03
N SER A 12 3.61 31.21 -20.66
CA SER A 12 4.45 30.70 -19.57
C SER A 12 3.72 30.66 -18.22
N GLU A 13 2.86 31.63 -17.91
CA GLU A 13 2.02 31.62 -16.71
C GLU A 13 1.02 30.45 -16.72
N SER A 14 0.41 30.18 -17.87
CA SER A 14 -0.55 29.08 -18.05
C SER A 14 0.15 27.71 -17.96
N GLU A 15 1.34 27.58 -18.55
CA GLU A 15 2.18 26.39 -18.45
C GLU A 15 2.58 26.11 -17.01
N LEU A 16 3.05 27.12 -16.27
CA LEU A 16 3.41 26.99 -14.86
C LEU A 16 2.21 26.52 -14.01
N LYS A 17 1.04 27.10 -14.25
CA LYS A 17 -0.19 26.67 -13.58
C LYS A 17 -0.50 25.20 -13.88
N GLY A 18 -0.41 24.78 -15.14
CA GLY A 18 -0.64 23.38 -15.53
C GLY A 18 0.33 22.42 -14.85
N VAL A 19 1.61 22.79 -14.72
CA VAL A 19 2.60 22.00 -13.98
C VAL A 19 2.24 21.90 -12.50
N ALA A 20 1.87 23.01 -11.86
CA ALA A 20 1.49 23.01 -10.44
C ALA A 20 0.25 22.13 -10.16
N GLU A 21 -0.76 22.20 -11.03
CA GLU A 21 -1.96 21.35 -10.96
C GLU A 21 -1.60 19.86 -11.12
N ALA A 22 -0.72 19.53 -12.06
CA ALA A 22 -0.28 18.15 -12.28
C ALA A 22 0.52 17.59 -11.09
N VAL A 23 1.41 18.39 -10.49
CA VAL A 23 2.15 17.99 -9.29
C VAL A 23 1.19 17.77 -8.12
N THR A 24 0.24 18.68 -7.90
CA THR A 24 -0.75 18.58 -6.82
C THR A 24 -1.58 17.30 -6.97
N ALA A 25 -2.12 17.04 -8.16
CA ALA A 25 -2.90 15.83 -8.44
C ALA A 25 -2.08 14.54 -8.23
N THR A 26 -0.79 14.58 -8.56
CA THR A 26 0.12 13.43 -8.36
C THR A 26 0.34 13.13 -6.87
N ILE A 27 0.53 14.17 -6.06
CA ILE A 27 0.70 14.05 -4.60
C ILE A 27 -0.59 13.56 -3.96
N GLU A 28 -1.74 14.12 -4.33
CA GLU A 28 -3.05 13.70 -3.80
C GLU A 28 -3.32 12.22 -4.09
N LYS A 29 -3.06 11.79 -5.32
CA LYS A 29 -3.18 10.36 -5.67
C LYS A 29 -2.26 9.49 -4.83
N ALA A 30 -1.00 9.89 -4.66
CA ALA A 30 -0.05 9.12 -3.85
C ALA A 30 -0.48 9.02 -2.37
N TYR A 31 -1.10 10.07 -1.81
CA TYR A 31 -1.68 10.04 -0.48
C TYR A 31 -2.83 9.04 -0.38
N TRP A 32 -3.77 9.06 -1.32
CA TRP A 32 -4.87 8.10 -1.31
C TRP A 32 -4.41 6.66 -1.55
N ASP A 33 -3.42 6.45 -2.42
CA ASP A 33 -2.77 5.14 -2.62
C ASP A 33 -2.16 4.62 -1.30
N LEU A 34 -1.46 5.48 -0.54
CA LEU A 34 -0.89 5.13 0.76
C LEU A 34 -1.96 4.76 1.79
N TYR A 35 -3.02 5.56 1.88
CA TYR A 35 -4.15 5.28 2.77
C TYR A 35 -4.82 3.94 2.43
N LEU A 36 -5.09 3.70 1.15
CA LEU A 36 -5.75 2.47 0.68
C LEU A 36 -4.90 1.22 0.98
N THR A 37 -3.59 1.29 0.72
CA THR A 37 -2.69 0.16 1.00
C THR A 37 -2.57 -0.12 2.50
N ALA A 38 -2.64 0.90 3.36
CA ALA A 38 -2.67 0.72 4.82
C ALA A 38 -3.94 -0.04 5.26
N GLU A 39 -5.11 0.34 4.75
CA GLU A 39 -6.36 -0.37 5.05
C GLU A 39 -6.36 -1.81 4.51
N MET A 40 -5.80 -2.03 3.32
CA MET A 40 -5.65 -3.37 2.76
C MET A 40 -4.76 -4.24 3.65
N MET A 41 -3.62 -3.71 4.12
CA MET A 41 -2.75 -4.41 5.06
C MET A 41 -3.49 -4.78 6.35
N ARG A 42 -4.30 -3.86 6.91
CA ARG A 42 -5.13 -4.12 8.09
C ARG A 42 -6.16 -5.23 7.86
N ILE A 43 -6.81 -5.25 6.69
CA ILE A 43 -7.77 -6.31 6.31
C ILE A 43 -7.07 -7.66 6.21
N GLN A 44 -5.89 -7.73 5.57
CA GLN A 44 -5.16 -8.99 5.45
C GLN A 44 -4.63 -9.49 6.78
N ALA A 45 -4.22 -8.59 7.68
CA ALA A 45 -3.84 -8.96 9.04
C ALA A 45 -5.00 -9.58 9.82
N ALA A 46 -6.20 -8.99 9.72
CA ALA A 46 -7.40 -9.56 10.33
C ALA A 46 -7.80 -10.92 9.70
N SER A 47 -7.66 -11.05 8.37
CA SER A 47 -7.93 -12.31 7.67
C SER A 47 -6.97 -13.44 8.10
N LEU A 48 -5.68 -13.13 8.27
CA LEU A 48 -4.71 -14.09 8.80
C LEU A 48 -5.05 -14.49 10.24
N ALA A 49 -5.37 -13.53 11.11
CA ALA A 49 -5.73 -13.80 12.50
C ALA A 49 -6.94 -14.75 12.61
N LEU A 50 -7.94 -14.57 11.74
CA LEU A 50 -9.10 -15.46 11.66
C LEU A 50 -8.70 -16.88 11.19
N ALA A 51 -7.87 -16.98 10.14
CA ALA A 51 -7.41 -18.28 9.63
C ALA A 51 -6.56 -19.03 10.67
N GLU A 52 -5.71 -18.33 11.42
CA GLU A 52 -4.93 -18.91 12.52
C GLU A 52 -5.82 -19.38 13.69
N GLN A 53 -6.91 -18.65 13.98
CA GLN A 53 -7.90 -19.11 14.96
C GLN A 53 -8.58 -20.40 14.48
N GLN A 54 -9.04 -20.43 13.23
CA GLN A 54 -9.66 -21.61 12.64
C GLN A 54 -8.69 -22.81 12.65
N PHE A 55 -7.41 -22.57 12.36
CA PHE A 55 -6.38 -23.61 12.47
C PHE A 55 -6.33 -24.23 13.88
N ARG A 56 -6.26 -23.39 14.93
CA ARG A 56 -6.22 -23.85 16.33
C ARG A 56 -7.48 -24.63 16.71
N GLU A 57 -8.66 -24.15 16.30
CA GLU A 57 -9.92 -24.82 16.59
C GLU A 57 -10.03 -26.19 15.88
N THR A 58 -9.59 -26.28 14.63
CA THR A 58 -9.54 -27.54 13.88
C THR A 58 -8.55 -28.52 14.50
N GLU A 59 -7.38 -28.05 14.91
CA GLU A 59 -6.36 -28.87 15.57
C GLU A 59 -6.92 -29.55 16.83
N GLU A 60 -7.61 -28.80 17.68
CA GLU A 60 -8.24 -29.36 18.89
C GLU A 60 -9.33 -30.38 18.57
N ARG A 61 -10.16 -30.12 17.54
CA ARG A 61 -11.22 -31.05 17.12
C ARG A 61 -10.66 -32.35 16.53
N VAL A 62 -9.56 -32.28 15.79
CA VAL A 62 -8.87 -33.46 15.28
C VAL A 62 -8.26 -34.27 16.42
N LYS A 63 -7.60 -33.63 17.40
CA LYS A 63 -7.01 -34.29 18.58
C LYS A 63 -8.04 -35.13 19.36
N VAL A 64 -9.28 -34.66 19.46
CA VAL A 64 -10.36 -35.38 20.15
C VAL A 64 -11.14 -36.34 19.24
N GLY A 65 -10.70 -36.53 17.99
CA GLY A 65 -11.31 -37.46 17.02
C GLY A 65 -12.61 -36.98 16.38
N ASN A 66 -12.95 -35.70 16.52
CA ASN A 66 -14.20 -35.11 15.98
C ASN A 66 -14.05 -34.62 14.53
N LEU A 67 -12.84 -34.57 13.98
CA LEU A 67 -12.56 -34.21 12.59
C LEU A 67 -11.46 -35.11 12.00
N PRO A 68 -11.46 -35.35 10.66
CA PRO A 68 -10.38 -36.05 9.98
C PRO A 68 -9.07 -35.24 9.94
N ASP A 69 -7.92 -35.92 9.98
CA ASP A 69 -6.58 -35.29 9.86
C ASP A 69 -6.40 -34.47 8.58
N LEU A 70 -7.11 -34.81 7.50
CA LEU A 70 -7.08 -34.08 6.23
C LEU A 70 -7.52 -32.61 6.41
N GLU A 71 -8.43 -32.33 7.34
CA GLU A 71 -8.90 -30.98 7.62
C GLU A 71 -7.76 -30.09 8.10
N LEU A 72 -6.79 -30.62 8.88
CA LEU A 72 -5.62 -29.86 9.31
C LEU A 72 -4.76 -29.40 8.13
N ALA A 73 -4.58 -30.25 7.12
CA ALA A 73 -3.83 -29.89 5.93
C ALA A 73 -4.51 -28.76 5.13
N ALA A 74 -5.85 -28.80 5.04
CA ALA A 74 -6.63 -27.77 4.37
C ALA A 74 -6.52 -26.41 5.09
N VAL A 75 -6.73 -26.37 6.41
CA VAL A 75 -6.62 -25.12 7.18
C VAL A 75 -5.18 -24.60 7.28
N ALA A 76 -4.18 -25.48 7.26
CA ALA A 76 -2.76 -25.09 7.19
C ALA A 76 -2.47 -24.35 5.88
N ALA A 77 -2.94 -24.90 4.75
CA ALA A 77 -2.77 -24.29 3.43
C ALA A 77 -3.47 -22.93 3.34
N GLU A 78 -4.67 -22.79 3.92
CA GLU A 78 -5.35 -21.50 3.98
C GLU A 78 -4.57 -20.47 4.80
N SER A 79 -4.13 -20.82 6.01
CA SER A 79 -3.34 -19.90 6.85
C SER A 79 -2.05 -19.46 6.16
N ALA A 80 -1.36 -20.38 5.49
CA ALA A 80 -0.17 -20.06 4.69
C ALA A 80 -0.50 -19.09 3.53
N ALA A 81 -1.63 -19.29 2.84
CA ALA A 81 -2.08 -18.38 1.79
C ALA A 81 -2.40 -16.98 2.34
N ARG A 82 -3.07 -16.87 3.50
CA ARG A 82 -3.35 -15.58 4.16
C ARG A 82 -2.06 -14.87 4.59
N LYS A 83 -1.08 -15.61 5.07
CA LYS A 83 0.23 -15.06 5.42
C LYS A 83 0.95 -14.48 4.21
N SER A 84 0.90 -15.17 3.06
CA SER A 84 1.43 -14.62 1.81
C SER A 84 0.72 -13.33 1.41
N GLN A 85 -0.62 -13.30 1.48
CA GLN A 85 -1.41 -12.11 1.16
C GLN A 85 -1.07 -10.90 2.04
N LEU A 86 -0.79 -11.11 3.33
CA LEU A 86 -0.33 -10.06 4.23
C LEU A 86 1.07 -9.55 3.87
N ILE A 87 2.00 -10.44 3.47
CA ILE A 87 3.33 -10.06 3.02
C ILE A 87 3.25 -9.19 1.75
N ASP A 88 2.40 -9.57 0.80
CA ASP A 88 2.17 -8.81 -0.43
C ASP A 88 1.56 -7.44 -0.13
N ALA A 89 0.55 -7.37 0.74
CA ALA A 89 -0.08 -6.12 1.14
C ALA A 89 0.90 -5.19 1.88
N SER A 90 1.75 -5.74 2.76
CA SER A 90 2.81 -4.99 3.43
C SER A 90 3.81 -4.41 2.43
N SER A 91 4.23 -5.20 1.44
CA SER A 91 5.14 -4.76 0.38
C SER A 91 4.54 -3.64 -0.48
N GLN A 92 3.24 -3.71 -0.78
CA GLN A 92 2.52 -2.66 -1.51
C GLN A 92 2.42 -1.37 -0.69
N HIS A 93 2.15 -1.49 0.60
CA HIS A 93 2.11 -0.34 1.52
C HIS A 93 3.48 0.35 1.61
N GLU A 94 4.55 -0.44 1.71
CA GLU A 94 5.93 0.07 1.71
C GLU A 94 6.21 0.87 0.43
N GLN A 95 5.87 0.33 -0.73
CA GLN A 95 6.06 1.02 -2.01
C GLN A 95 5.27 2.34 -2.08
N ALA A 96 4.03 2.36 -1.58
CA ALA A 96 3.23 3.57 -1.51
C ALA A 96 3.84 4.62 -0.56
N ARG A 97 4.40 4.18 0.59
CA ARG A 97 5.09 5.06 1.53
C ARG A 97 6.33 5.68 0.89
N LEU A 98 7.14 4.88 0.21
CA LEU A 98 8.35 5.38 -0.45
C LEU A 98 8.02 6.37 -1.58
N LYS A 99 6.96 6.10 -2.35
CA LYS A 99 6.49 6.98 -3.43
C LYS A 99 6.09 8.36 -2.91
N ILE A 100 5.32 8.45 -1.83
CA ILE A 100 4.92 9.75 -1.30
C ILE A 100 6.09 10.53 -0.69
N ILE A 101 7.03 9.84 -0.03
CA ILE A 101 8.26 10.46 0.49
C ILE A 101 9.06 11.09 -0.66
N TYR A 102 9.25 10.36 -1.76
CA TYR A 102 9.94 10.87 -2.94
C TYR A 102 9.27 12.12 -3.55
N LEU A 103 7.94 12.15 -3.59
CA LEU A 103 7.19 13.27 -4.16
C LEU A 103 7.26 14.54 -3.30
N ILE A 104 7.39 14.39 -1.98
CA ILE A 104 7.42 15.53 -1.04
C ILE A 104 8.85 16.01 -0.79
N TYR A 105 9.85 15.13 -0.84
CA TYR A 105 11.26 15.42 -0.55
C TYR A 105 12.20 15.00 -1.69
N PRO A 106 12.11 15.63 -2.88
CA PRO A 106 12.88 15.20 -4.05
C PRO A 106 14.41 15.41 -3.92
N ASP A 107 14.85 16.39 -3.12
CA ASP A 107 16.27 16.83 -3.08
C ASP A 107 17.05 16.42 -1.81
N GLU A 108 16.41 15.74 -0.84
CA GLU A 108 17.11 15.29 0.35
C GLU A 108 17.88 13.97 0.09
N ILE A 109 19.18 14.07 -0.16
CA ILE A 109 20.09 12.91 -0.14
C ILE A 109 20.07 12.33 1.29
N GLY A 110 19.31 11.26 1.51
CA GLY A 110 19.24 10.55 2.79
C GLY A 110 17.86 10.45 3.45
N VAL A 111 16.75 10.84 2.80
CA VAL A 111 15.39 10.71 3.40
C VAL A 111 15.08 9.28 3.83
N TRP A 112 15.59 8.31 3.07
CA TRP A 112 15.37 6.88 3.28
C TRP A 112 15.98 6.34 4.59
N SER A 113 16.99 7.00 5.17
CA SER A 113 17.61 6.58 6.44
C SER A 113 17.02 7.28 7.67
N ARG A 114 16.20 8.31 7.47
CA ARG A 114 15.63 9.12 8.56
C ARG A 114 14.25 8.64 9.02
N TYR A 115 13.53 7.90 8.17
CA TYR A 115 12.20 7.37 8.47
C TYR A 115 12.20 5.83 8.34
N PRO A 116 12.32 5.10 9.48
CA PRO A 116 12.21 3.64 9.49
C PRO A 116 10.80 3.14 9.11
#